data_AF-A0A965AU19-F1
#
_entry.id   AF-A0A965AU19-F1
#
_cell.length_a   1.000
_cell.length_b   1.000
_cell.length_c   1.000
_cell.angle_alpha   90.00
_cell.angle_beta   90.00
_cell.angle_gamma   90.00
#
_symmetry.space_group_name_H-M   'P 1'
#
loop_
_entity.id
_entity.type
_entity.pdbx_description
1 polymer ?
#
loop_
_entity_poly.entity_id
_entity_poly.type
_entity_poly.pdbx_seq_one_letter_code
_entity_poly.pdbx_strand_id
1 'polypeptide(L)'
;MDTKLDFTLKVVKELLHHKFSVKLLNVDNIDGYGGWFGTDEGEEEFVVAMKHHMGFEIFIHEYCHFLQWKYDRKLWNKSMITYDLLFDWIGDKSLDVTDEALNTSLHDILEIEHDCEKRVLKLIKNNPIEDFDNDKYIRAVNAYLWSYHINKELRSRPKNPIYSPRVLQNMPSIFHNDLSYYLDKNNLTDSIKQALLVEY
;
A
#
# COMPACT_ATOMS: atom_id res chain seq x y z
N MET A 1 16.90 -16.06 -11.12
CA MET A 1 15.48 -15.93 -10.75
C MET A 1 15.38 -16.49 -9.35
N ASP A 2 14.94 -15.68 -8.40
CA ASP A 2 14.79 -16.11 -7.02
C ASP A 2 13.45 -16.85 -6.85
N THR A 3 13.41 -17.87 -5.99
CA THR A 3 12.13 -18.44 -5.56
C THR A 3 11.44 -17.50 -4.58
N LYS A 4 10.11 -17.64 -4.40
CA LYS A 4 9.40 -16.88 -3.36
C LYS A 4 9.98 -17.14 -1.98
N LEU A 5 10.32 -18.40 -1.71
CA LEU A 5 10.94 -18.83 -0.45
C LEU A 5 12.32 -18.19 -0.23
N ASP A 6 13.21 -18.22 -1.23
CA ASP A 6 14.54 -17.63 -1.12
C ASP A 6 14.48 -16.13 -0.86
N PHE A 7 13.57 -15.44 -1.57
CA PHE A 7 13.35 -14.02 -1.36
C PHE A 7 12.82 -13.74 0.05
N THR A 8 11.78 -14.47 0.50
CA THR A 8 11.25 -14.36 1.85
C THR A 8 12.34 -14.58 2.91
N LEU A 9 13.19 -15.60 2.75
CA LEU A 9 14.29 -15.85 3.69
C LEU A 9 15.30 -14.71 3.75
N LYS A 10 15.63 -14.07 2.63
CA LYS A 10 16.52 -12.89 2.60
C LYS A 10 15.91 -11.73 3.39
N VAL A 11 14.66 -11.39 3.10
CA VAL A 11 13.92 -10.31 3.76
C VAL A 11 13.77 -10.56 5.25
N VAL A 12 13.33 -11.75 5.66
CA VAL A 12 13.16 -12.11 7.08
C VAL A 12 14.49 -11.99 7.84
N LYS A 13 15.59 -12.46 7.26
CA LYS A 13 16.93 -12.32 7.88
C LYS A 13 17.31 -10.85 8.07
N GLU A 14 17.03 -10.01 7.08
CA GLU A 14 17.33 -8.58 7.16
C GLU A 14 16.48 -7.87 8.22
N LEU A 15 15.17 -8.12 8.26
CA LEU A 15 14.26 -7.56 9.25
C LEU A 15 14.67 -7.94 10.68
N LEU A 16 14.96 -9.23 10.91
CA LEU A 16 15.45 -9.71 12.21
C LEU A 16 16.79 -9.10 12.61
N HIS A 17 17.69 -8.87 11.64
CA HIS A 17 18.96 -8.17 11.90
C HIS A 17 18.73 -6.73 12.36
N HIS A 18 17.66 -6.08 11.92
CA HIS A 18 17.25 -4.74 12.35
C HIS A 18 16.28 -4.76 13.54
N LYS A 19 16.14 -5.90 14.22
CA LYS A 19 15.34 -6.10 15.44
C LYS A 19 13.82 -5.95 15.27
N PHE A 20 13.30 -6.05 14.06
CA PHE A 20 11.86 -6.14 13.85
C PHE A 20 11.36 -7.53 14.24
N SER A 21 10.20 -7.57 14.90
CA SER A 21 9.44 -8.81 15.00
C SER A 21 8.82 -9.14 13.64
N VAL A 22 8.80 -10.41 13.25
CA VAL A 22 8.29 -10.83 11.94
C VAL A 22 7.17 -11.85 12.12
N LYS A 23 5.97 -11.51 11.66
CA LYS A 23 4.74 -12.30 11.80
C LYS A 23 4.15 -12.60 10.43
N LEU A 24 4.56 -13.73 9.84
CA LEU A 24 3.98 -14.24 8.58
C LEU A 24 2.87 -15.23 8.92
N LEU A 25 1.62 -14.77 8.90
CA LEU A 25 0.47 -15.50 9.43
C LEU A 25 -0.27 -16.24 8.31
N ASN A 26 -0.64 -17.50 8.54
CA ASN A 26 -1.40 -18.31 7.58
C ASN A 26 -2.91 -18.03 7.66
N VAL A 27 -3.31 -16.78 7.44
CA VAL A 27 -4.69 -16.29 7.51
C VAL A 27 -5.00 -15.41 6.30
N ASP A 28 -6.28 -15.26 5.99
CA ASP A 28 -6.73 -14.49 4.82
C ASP A 28 -6.70 -12.97 5.05
N ASN A 29 -6.83 -12.51 6.30
CA ASN A 29 -6.64 -11.11 6.73
C ASN A 29 -6.35 -11.08 8.24
N ILE A 30 -5.89 -9.93 8.73
CA ILE A 30 -5.59 -9.66 10.14
C ILE A 30 -6.35 -8.39 10.50
N ASP A 31 -7.46 -8.52 11.24
CA ASP A 31 -8.35 -7.41 11.61
C ASP A 31 -8.80 -6.53 10.41
N GLY A 32 -8.99 -7.18 9.25
CA GLY A 32 -9.37 -6.50 8.00
C GLY A 32 -8.19 -6.00 7.15
N TYR A 33 -6.95 -6.14 7.62
CA TYR A 33 -5.73 -5.74 6.90
C TYR A 33 -5.05 -6.95 6.25
N GLY A 34 -4.30 -6.69 5.16
CA GLY A 34 -3.48 -7.71 4.51
C GLY A 34 -2.06 -7.80 5.08
N GLY A 35 -1.57 -6.72 5.69
CA GLY A 35 -0.26 -6.59 6.31
C GLY A 35 -0.01 -5.16 6.75
N TRP A 36 1.07 -4.95 7.48
CA TRP A 36 1.60 -3.63 7.81
C TRP A 36 3.07 -3.74 8.25
N PHE A 37 3.75 -2.61 8.14
CA PHE A 37 5.09 -2.38 8.68
C PHE A 37 5.02 -1.27 9.73
N GLY A 38 5.17 -1.65 11.00
CA GLY A 38 5.10 -0.76 12.17
C GLY A 38 6.49 -0.39 12.67
N THR A 39 6.71 0.89 13.01
CA THR A 39 8.01 1.41 13.47
C THR A 39 7.92 2.15 14.80
N ASP A 40 6.77 2.04 15.46
CA ASP A 40 6.52 2.67 16.75
C ASP A 40 7.41 2.04 17.83
N GLU A 41 7.84 2.86 18.79
CA GLU A 41 8.80 2.45 19.80
C GLU A 41 8.23 1.30 20.65
N GLY A 42 8.89 0.13 20.60
CA GLY A 42 8.44 -1.07 21.29
C GLY A 42 7.44 -1.94 20.51
N GLU A 43 7.02 -1.49 19.33
CA GLU A 43 6.13 -2.18 18.41
C GLU A 43 6.75 -2.29 17.00
N GLU A 44 8.08 -2.45 16.90
CA GLU A 44 8.75 -2.69 15.63
C GLU A 44 8.35 -4.05 15.06
N GLU A 45 7.42 -4.04 14.10
CA GLU A 45 6.83 -5.24 13.56
C GLU A 45 6.64 -5.23 12.05
N PHE A 46 6.77 -6.42 11.48
CA PHE A 46 6.51 -6.71 10.09
C PHE A 46 5.49 -7.84 10.04
N VAL A 47 4.27 -7.53 9.59
CA VAL A 47 3.14 -8.44 9.69
C VAL A 47 2.49 -8.63 8.33
N VAL A 48 2.25 -9.88 7.92
CA VAL A 48 1.59 -10.18 6.64
C VAL A 48 0.67 -11.40 6.78
N ALA A 49 -0.54 -11.27 6.24
CA ALA A 49 -1.51 -12.35 6.05
C ALA A 49 -1.15 -13.15 4.79
N MET A 50 -0.33 -14.20 4.92
CA MET A 50 0.24 -14.93 3.78
C MET A 50 -0.78 -15.72 2.95
N LYS A 51 -1.96 -16.03 3.51
CA LYS A 51 -3.04 -16.72 2.77
C LYS A 51 -3.91 -15.72 1.99
N HIS A 52 -3.76 -14.42 2.23
CA HIS A 52 -4.40 -13.39 1.44
C HIS A 52 -4.09 -13.58 -0.06
N HIS A 53 -5.03 -13.28 -0.94
CA HIS A 53 -4.90 -13.51 -2.40
C HIS A 53 -3.81 -12.67 -3.11
N MET A 54 -3.28 -11.67 -2.39
CA MET A 54 -2.11 -10.86 -2.75
C MET A 54 -0.98 -11.00 -1.70
N GLY A 55 -0.95 -12.07 -0.89
CA GLY A 55 -0.13 -12.14 0.31
C GLY A 55 1.37 -11.99 0.04
N PHE A 56 1.88 -12.52 -1.08
CA PHE A 56 3.29 -12.35 -1.44
C PHE A 56 3.59 -10.95 -2.00
N GLU A 57 2.66 -10.39 -2.76
CA GLU A 57 2.73 -9.02 -3.25
C GLU A 57 2.74 -8.00 -2.10
N ILE A 58 1.86 -8.20 -1.09
CA ILE A 58 1.83 -7.41 0.14
C ILE A 58 3.13 -7.57 0.92
N PHE A 59 3.68 -8.79 1.02
CA PHE A 59 4.98 -9.00 1.66
C PHE A 59 6.10 -8.15 1.02
N ILE A 60 6.13 -8.03 -0.31
CA ILE A 60 7.13 -7.21 -1.00
C ILE A 60 6.85 -5.71 -0.78
N HIS A 61 5.58 -5.31 -0.77
CA HIS A 61 5.14 -3.94 -0.47
C HIS A 61 5.58 -3.51 0.95
N GLU A 62 5.25 -4.27 1.99
CA GLU A 62 5.66 -3.96 3.37
C GLU A 62 7.19 -3.96 3.50
N TYR A 63 7.90 -4.81 2.76
CA TYR A 63 9.36 -4.77 2.75
C TYR A 63 9.89 -3.50 2.09
N CYS A 64 9.20 -2.95 1.10
CA CYS A 64 9.56 -1.67 0.52
C CYS A 64 9.31 -0.49 1.46
N HIS A 65 8.28 -0.56 2.33
CA HIS A 65 8.15 0.36 3.46
C HIS A 65 9.33 0.26 4.44
N PHE A 66 9.79 -0.95 4.76
CA PHE A 66 11.03 -1.14 5.51
C PHE A 66 12.24 -0.48 4.82
N LEU A 67 12.35 -0.59 3.49
CA LEU A 67 13.43 0.07 2.73
C LEU A 67 13.30 1.60 2.74
N GLN A 68 12.09 2.15 2.73
CA GLN A 68 11.85 3.60 2.90
C GLN A 68 12.28 4.03 4.29
N TRP A 69 11.85 3.32 5.34
CA TRP A 69 12.31 3.55 6.70
C TRP A 69 13.84 3.46 6.83
N LYS A 70 14.48 2.47 6.20
CA LYS A 70 15.92 2.24 6.34
C LYS A 70 16.76 3.28 5.59
N TYR A 71 16.36 3.67 4.38
CA TYR A 71 17.20 4.44 3.47
C TYR A 71 16.67 5.84 3.14
N ASP A 72 15.40 6.12 3.42
CA ASP A 72 14.74 7.40 3.13
C ASP A 72 13.91 7.89 4.32
N ARG A 73 14.60 8.07 5.45
CA ARG A 73 13.99 8.56 6.70
C ARG A 73 13.25 9.88 6.53
N LYS A 74 13.64 10.72 5.56
CA LYS A 74 13.01 12.02 5.35
C LYS A 74 11.59 11.86 4.82
N LEU A 75 11.40 11.07 3.76
CA LEU A 75 10.06 10.78 3.24
C LEU A 75 9.24 10.02 4.29
N TRP A 76 9.81 8.98 4.89
CA TRP A 76 9.16 8.19 5.94
C TRP A 76 8.64 9.07 7.08
N ASN A 77 9.52 9.83 7.75
CA ASN A 77 9.15 10.66 8.89
C ASN A 77 8.14 11.75 8.51
N LYS A 78 8.22 12.29 7.29
CA LYS A 78 7.26 13.29 6.80
C LYS A 78 5.86 12.68 6.73
N SER A 79 5.72 11.55 6.05
CA SER A 79 4.41 10.93 5.83
C SER A 79 3.78 10.44 7.14
N MET A 80 4.56 9.90 8.07
CA MET A 80 4.04 9.45 9.38
C MET A 80 3.42 10.58 10.23
N ILE A 81 3.69 11.86 9.93
CA ILE A 81 3.06 12.99 10.65
C ILE A 81 1.59 13.16 10.25
N THR A 82 1.24 12.83 9.00
CA THR A 82 -0.05 13.17 8.40
C THR A 82 -0.83 11.95 7.91
N TYR A 83 -0.20 10.77 7.84
CA TYR A 83 -0.79 9.54 7.29
C TYR A 83 -2.11 9.18 7.99
N ASP A 84 -2.12 9.20 9.32
CA ASP A 84 -3.28 8.76 10.09
C ASP A 84 -4.43 9.77 10.05
N LEU A 85 -4.17 11.04 9.77
CA LEU A 85 -5.19 12.10 9.85
C LEU A 85 -6.42 11.81 8.98
N LEU A 86 -6.23 11.35 7.74
CA LEU A 86 -7.35 10.98 6.85
C LEU A 86 -8.15 9.81 7.44
N PHE A 87 -7.47 8.83 8.01
CA PHE A 87 -8.09 7.62 8.54
C PHE A 87 -8.75 7.81 9.89
N ASP A 88 -8.16 8.62 10.77
CA ASP A 88 -8.78 9.08 12.01
C ASP A 88 -10.05 9.86 11.72
N TRP A 89 -10.02 10.76 10.74
CA TRP A 89 -11.21 11.49 10.29
C TRP A 89 -12.29 10.57 9.69
N ILE A 90 -11.91 9.49 9.03
CA ILE A 90 -12.86 8.48 8.54
C ILE A 90 -13.46 7.68 9.71
N GLY A 91 -12.64 7.29 10.69
CA GLY A 91 -13.02 6.46 11.83
C GLY A 91 -13.86 7.19 12.87
N ASP A 92 -13.54 8.46 13.14
CA ASP A 92 -14.25 9.31 14.08
C ASP A 92 -15.07 10.37 13.35
N LYS A 93 -16.40 10.20 13.37
CA LYS A 93 -17.33 11.16 12.75
C LYS A 93 -17.44 12.49 13.49
N SER A 94 -16.98 12.55 14.74
CA SER A 94 -16.95 13.77 15.55
C SER A 94 -15.70 14.62 15.30
N LEU A 95 -14.66 14.05 14.69
CA LEU A 95 -13.43 14.77 14.36
C LEU A 95 -13.70 15.79 13.26
N ASP A 96 -13.44 17.06 13.57
CA ASP A 96 -13.50 18.18 12.64
C ASP A 96 -12.09 18.51 12.14
N VAL A 97 -11.87 18.33 10.84
CA VAL A 97 -10.56 18.49 10.18
C VAL A 97 -10.77 19.35 8.96
N THR A 98 -9.90 20.34 8.76
CA THR A 98 -9.98 21.24 7.60
C THR A 98 -9.70 20.50 6.30
N ASP A 99 -10.30 20.96 5.20
CA ASP A 99 -10.05 20.35 3.88
C ASP A 99 -8.57 20.45 3.48
N GLU A 100 -7.87 21.53 3.87
CA GLU A 100 -6.43 21.70 3.65
C GLU A 100 -5.61 20.62 4.34
N ALA A 101 -5.93 20.30 5.60
CA ALA A 101 -5.22 19.25 6.34
C ALA A 101 -5.52 17.86 5.75
N LEU A 102 -6.76 17.59 5.32
CA LEU A 102 -7.10 16.36 4.61
C LEU A 102 -6.42 16.24 3.25
N ASN A 103 -6.28 17.34 2.50
CA ASN A 103 -5.56 17.35 1.22
C ASN A 103 -4.05 17.12 1.43
N THR A 104 -3.48 17.63 2.52
CA THR A 104 -2.09 17.39 2.90
C THR A 104 -1.85 15.93 3.27
N SER A 105 -2.73 15.36 4.12
CA SER A 105 -2.71 13.93 4.46
C SER A 105 -2.84 13.04 3.23
N LEU A 106 -3.83 13.30 2.36
CA LEU A 106 -4.00 12.57 1.10
C LEU A 106 -2.75 12.65 0.20
N HIS A 107 -2.15 13.84 0.08
CA HIS A 107 -0.92 14.01 -0.69
C HIS A 107 0.22 13.17 -0.13
N ASP A 108 0.47 13.23 1.18
CA ASP A 108 1.59 12.56 1.81
C ASP A 108 1.44 11.03 1.85
N ILE A 109 0.20 10.54 1.95
CA ILE A 109 -0.15 9.14 1.74
C ILE A 109 0.18 8.74 0.30
N LEU A 110 -0.34 9.44 -0.70
CA LEU A 110 -0.07 9.11 -2.10
C LEU A 110 1.41 9.17 -2.44
N GLU A 111 2.17 10.10 -1.87
CA GLU A 111 3.61 10.23 -2.07
C GLU A 111 4.38 9.01 -1.54
N ILE A 112 4.10 8.57 -0.30
CA ILE A 112 4.82 7.43 0.28
C ILE A 112 4.43 6.11 -0.35
N GLU A 113 3.14 5.91 -0.65
CA GLU A 113 2.65 4.72 -1.33
C GLU A 113 3.21 4.66 -2.76
N HIS A 114 3.15 5.75 -3.52
CA HIS A 114 3.69 5.79 -4.88
C HIS A 114 5.21 5.49 -4.94
N ASP A 115 5.98 6.04 -3.99
CA ASP A 115 7.40 5.71 -3.88
C ASP A 115 7.64 4.25 -3.48
N CYS A 116 6.82 3.70 -2.59
CA CYS A 116 6.86 2.29 -2.20
C CYS A 116 6.68 1.41 -3.45
N GLU A 117 5.68 1.72 -4.26
CA GLU A 117 5.35 0.95 -5.45
C GLU A 117 6.44 1.03 -6.54
N LYS A 118 7.08 2.19 -6.69
CA LYS A 118 8.27 2.33 -7.53
C LYS A 118 9.41 1.42 -7.07
N ARG A 119 9.60 1.28 -5.75
CA ARG A 119 10.63 0.38 -5.20
C ARG A 119 10.28 -1.07 -5.44
N VAL A 120 9.01 -1.47 -5.28
CA VAL A 120 8.56 -2.83 -5.58
C VAL A 120 8.83 -3.18 -7.05
N LEU A 121 8.36 -2.35 -7.98
CA LEU A 121 8.57 -2.57 -9.43
C LEU A 121 10.05 -2.59 -9.81
N LYS A 122 10.88 -1.73 -9.20
CA LYS A 122 12.33 -1.74 -9.40
C LYS A 122 12.98 -3.01 -8.83
N LEU A 123 12.54 -3.46 -7.65
CA LEU A 123 13.05 -4.65 -6.98
C LEU A 123 12.79 -5.89 -7.84
N ILE A 124 11.57 -6.07 -8.30
CA ILE A 124 11.16 -7.22 -9.12
C ILE A 124 11.85 -7.19 -10.49
N LYS A 125 12.01 -6.00 -11.08
CA LYS A 125 12.75 -5.84 -12.34
C LYS A 125 14.22 -6.27 -12.20
N ASN A 126 14.86 -5.92 -11.09
CA ASN A 126 16.28 -6.20 -10.86
C ASN A 126 16.51 -7.61 -10.31
N ASN A 127 15.53 -8.17 -9.62
CA ASN A 127 15.57 -9.51 -9.03
C ASN A 127 14.28 -10.23 -9.43
N PRO A 128 14.20 -10.81 -10.64
CA PRO A 128 13.01 -11.53 -11.07
C PRO A 128 12.70 -12.67 -10.09
N ILE A 129 11.47 -12.67 -9.58
CA ILE A 129 10.93 -13.68 -8.66
C ILE A 129 9.99 -14.60 -9.44
N GLU A 130 10.04 -15.90 -9.18
CA GLU A 130 9.14 -16.86 -9.80
C GLU A 130 7.66 -16.54 -9.54
N ASP A 131 6.80 -16.79 -10.54
CA ASP A 131 5.34 -16.65 -10.44
C ASP A 131 4.86 -15.30 -9.87
N PHE A 132 5.60 -14.23 -10.15
CA PHE A 132 5.18 -12.87 -9.87
C PHE A 132 4.44 -12.30 -11.09
N ASP A 133 3.17 -11.96 -10.93
CA ASP A 133 2.34 -11.39 -11.99
C ASP A 133 2.41 -9.86 -11.96
N ASN A 134 3.28 -9.31 -12.82
CA ASN A 134 3.47 -7.87 -12.93
C ASN A 134 2.21 -7.11 -13.38
N ASP A 135 1.38 -7.70 -14.27
CA ASP A 135 0.18 -7.02 -14.77
C ASP A 135 -0.89 -6.95 -13.69
N LYS A 136 -1.14 -8.07 -13.00
CA LYS A 136 -2.03 -8.13 -11.83
C LYS A 136 -1.58 -7.14 -10.75
N TYR A 137 -0.28 -7.11 -10.46
CA TYR A 137 0.28 -6.19 -9.46
C TYR A 137 0.06 -4.72 -9.82
N ILE A 138 0.42 -4.30 -11.05
CA ILE A 138 0.25 -2.92 -11.48
C ILE A 138 -1.22 -2.48 -11.41
N ARG A 139 -2.15 -3.36 -11.80
CA ARG A 139 -3.59 -3.10 -11.67
C ARG A 139 -4.02 -2.91 -10.22
N ALA A 140 -3.49 -3.73 -9.30
CA ALA A 140 -3.78 -3.62 -7.88
C ALA A 140 -3.25 -2.32 -7.28
N VAL A 141 -2.03 -1.92 -7.66
CA VAL A 141 -1.43 -0.63 -7.28
C VAL A 141 -2.28 0.54 -7.77
N ASN A 142 -2.70 0.52 -9.03
CA ASN A 142 -3.57 1.55 -9.57
C ASN A 142 -4.90 1.64 -8.80
N ALA A 143 -5.51 0.51 -8.46
CA ALA A 143 -6.69 0.51 -7.62
C ALA A 143 -6.42 1.12 -6.24
N TYR A 144 -5.32 0.72 -5.61
CA TYR A 144 -4.95 1.15 -4.26
C TYR A 144 -4.68 2.65 -4.19
N LEU A 145 -3.86 3.20 -5.08
CA LEU A 145 -3.56 4.64 -5.12
C LEU A 145 -4.83 5.47 -5.38
N TRP A 146 -5.65 5.08 -6.35
CA TRP A 146 -6.89 5.81 -6.62
C TRP A 146 -7.93 5.71 -5.50
N SER A 147 -7.91 4.63 -4.71
CA SER A 147 -8.84 4.42 -3.60
C SER A 147 -8.77 5.51 -2.54
N TYR A 148 -7.60 6.13 -2.32
CA TYR A 148 -7.46 7.18 -1.31
C TYR A 148 -8.28 8.44 -1.64
N HIS A 149 -8.47 8.75 -2.92
CA HIS A 149 -9.39 9.82 -3.34
C HIS A 149 -10.83 9.48 -2.98
N ILE A 150 -11.23 8.22 -3.20
CA ILE A 150 -12.58 7.74 -2.87
C ILE A 150 -12.77 7.70 -1.35
N ASN A 151 -11.73 7.33 -0.59
CA ASN A 151 -11.75 7.34 0.88
C ASN A 151 -12.05 8.75 1.41
N LYS A 152 -11.36 9.77 0.88
CA LYS A 152 -11.61 11.17 1.21
C LYS A 152 -13.00 11.63 0.77
N GLU A 153 -13.41 11.31 -0.45
CA GLU A 153 -14.69 11.73 -1.02
C GLU A 153 -15.89 11.17 -0.23
N LEU A 154 -15.87 9.88 0.10
CA LEU A 154 -16.96 9.20 0.78
C LEU A 154 -16.86 9.25 2.31
N ARG A 155 -15.73 9.72 2.86
CA ARG A 155 -15.37 9.60 4.28
C ARG A 155 -15.59 8.15 4.77
N SER A 156 -15.11 7.18 4.01
CA SER A 156 -15.27 5.75 4.29
C SER A 156 -14.08 4.95 3.78
N ARG A 157 -13.84 3.78 4.36
CA ARG A 157 -12.99 2.73 3.76
C ARG A 157 -13.84 1.80 2.90
N PRO A 158 -13.24 1.08 1.93
CA PRO A 158 -13.94 0.01 1.22
C PRO A 158 -14.31 -1.13 2.18
N LYS A 159 -15.42 -1.81 1.92
CA LYS A 159 -15.92 -2.98 2.67
C LYS A 159 -15.17 -4.27 2.33
N ASN A 160 -14.63 -4.38 1.12
CA ASN A 160 -13.79 -5.50 0.69
C ASN A 160 -12.45 -4.97 0.15
N PRO A 161 -11.45 -5.85 -0.08
CA PRO A 161 -10.18 -5.42 -0.66
C PRO A 161 -10.36 -4.72 -2.01
N ILE A 162 -9.75 -3.54 -2.16
CA ILE A 162 -9.96 -2.68 -3.32
C ILE A 162 -9.38 -3.23 -4.63
N TYR A 163 -8.53 -4.25 -4.54
CA TYR A 163 -7.92 -4.96 -5.66
C TYR A 163 -8.59 -6.34 -5.90
N SER A 164 -9.90 -6.44 -5.64
CA SER A 164 -10.66 -7.64 -5.98
C SER A 164 -10.64 -7.91 -7.50
N PRO A 165 -10.89 -9.16 -7.96
CA PRO A 165 -10.96 -9.46 -9.39
C PRO A 165 -11.95 -8.57 -10.18
N ARG A 166 -13.03 -8.11 -9.53
CA ARG A 166 -14.04 -7.22 -10.15
C ARG A 166 -13.48 -5.83 -10.45
N VAL A 167 -12.58 -5.35 -9.60
CA VAL A 167 -11.89 -4.07 -9.77
C VAL A 167 -10.76 -4.22 -10.78
N LEU A 168 -9.89 -5.22 -10.60
CA LEU A 168 -8.64 -5.37 -11.37
C LEU A 168 -8.85 -5.42 -12.88
N GLN A 169 -9.91 -6.11 -13.35
CA GLN A 169 -10.23 -6.20 -14.78
C GLN A 169 -10.48 -4.84 -15.45
N ASN A 170 -10.85 -3.81 -14.66
CA ASN A 170 -11.14 -2.45 -15.12
C ASN A 170 -10.02 -1.46 -14.83
N MET A 171 -8.95 -1.86 -14.12
CA MET A 171 -7.83 -0.98 -13.80
C MET A 171 -6.83 -0.89 -14.95
N PRO A 172 -6.17 0.25 -15.15
CA PRO A 172 -5.07 0.36 -16.10
C PRO A 172 -3.93 -0.63 -15.77
N SER A 173 -3.28 -1.17 -16.80
CA SER A 173 -2.08 -2.01 -16.68
C SER A 173 -0.77 -1.21 -16.76
N ILE A 174 -0.86 0.11 -16.74
CA ILE A 174 0.30 1.02 -16.78
C ILE A 174 0.41 1.69 -15.43
N PHE A 175 1.59 1.59 -14.81
CA PHE A 175 1.94 2.37 -13.63
C PHE A 175 2.55 3.70 -14.07
N HIS A 176 1.95 4.82 -13.66
CA HIS A 176 2.47 6.15 -13.96
C HIS A 176 3.61 6.49 -12.99
N ASN A 177 4.83 6.68 -13.50
CA ASN A 177 6.01 6.97 -12.66
C ASN A 177 6.06 8.38 -12.07
N ASP A 178 5.19 9.29 -12.53
CA ASP A 178 5.04 10.63 -12.01
C ASP A 178 3.88 10.67 -11.02
N LEU A 179 4.14 11.09 -9.78
CA LEU A 179 3.16 11.22 -8.72
C LEU A 179 2.04 12.21 -9.10
N SER A 180 2.35 13.23 -9.90
CA SER A 180 1.37 14.24 -10.34
C SER A 180 0.15 13.62 -11.04
N TYR A 181 0.34 12.46 -11.69
CA TYR A 181 -0.74 11.70 -12.31
C TYR A 181 -1.81 11.28 -11.29
N TYR A 182 -1.40 10.74 -10.13
CA TYR A 182 -2.32 10.28 -9.08
C TYR A 182 -2.81 11.42 -8.18
N LEU A 183 -2.13 12.57 -8.15
CA LEU A 183 -2.60 13.76 -7.43
C LEU A 183 -3.69 14.52 -8.20
N ASP A 184 -3.61 14.54 -9.53
CA ASP A 184 -4.60 15.20 -10.37
C ASP A 184 -5.86 14.33 -10.53
N LYS A 185 -6.92 14.72 -9.82
CA LYS A 185 -8.23 14.07 -9.86
C LYS A 185 -8.84 13.98 -11.26
N ASN A 186 -8.43 14.80 -12.22
CA ASN A 186 -8.92 14.69 -13.59
C ASN A 186 -8.45 13.39 -14.29
N ASN A 187 -7.39 12.75 -13.78
CA ASN A 187 -6.94 11.44 -14.27
C ASN A 187 -7.72 10.26 -13.65
N LEU A 188 -8.50 10.50 -12.59
CA LEU A 188 -9.46 9.53 -12.04
C LEU A 188 -10.71 9.49 -12.93
N THR A 189 -10.62 8.74 -14.02
CA THR A 189 -11.75 8.60 -14.97
C THR A 189 -12.99 8.00 -14.30
N ASP A 190 -14.17 8.29 -14.85
CA ASP A 190 -15.42 7.68 -14.38
C ASP A 190 -15.36 6.15 -14.41
N SER A 191 -14.70 5.55 -15.41
CA SER A 191 -14.54 4.09 -15.49
C SER A 191 -13.76 3.54 -14.29
N ILE A 192 -12.65 4.18 -13.91
CA ILE A 192 -11.83 3.77 -12.76
C ILE A 192 -12.65 3.97 -11.49
N LYS A 193 -13.30 5.13 -11.34
CA LYS A 193 -14.13 5.44 -10.18
C LYS A 193 -15.26 4.44 -9.99
N GLN A 194 -16.02 4.14 -11.04
CA GLN A 194 -17.12 3.16 -10.97
C GLN A 194 -16.60 1.76 -10.62
N ALA A 195 -15.44 1.37 -11.16
CA ALA A 195 -14.83 0.09 -10.80
C ALA A 195 -14.43 0.02 -9.32
N LEU A 196 -13.93 1.11 -8.72
CA LEU A 196 -13.57 1.16 -7.30
C LEU A 196 -14.81 1.15 -6.39
N LEU A 197 -15.87 1.88 -6.76
CA LEU A 197 -17.09 2.02 -5.97
C LEU A 197 -17.82 0.70 -5.71
N VAL A 198 -17.55 -0.36 -6.48
CA VAL A 198 -18.15 -1.69 -6.23
C VAL A 198 -17.71 -2.32 -4.91
N GLU A 199 -16.63 -1.83 -4.30
CA GLU A 199 -16.12 -2.31 -3.02
C GLU A 199 -16.45 -1.41 -1.83
N TYR A 200 -17.16 -0.30 -2.03
CA TYR A 200 -17.61 0.61 -0.96
C TYR A 200 -19.05 0.31 -0.50
#